data_AF-A0A2E3IRQ8-F1
#
_entry.id   AF-A0A2E3IRQ8-F1
#
_cell.length_a   1.000
_cell.length_b   1.000
_cell.length_c   1.000
_cell.angle_alpha   90.00
_cell.angle_beta   90.00
_cell.angle_gamma   90.00
#
_symmetry.space_group_name_H-M   'P 1'
#
loop_
_entity.id
_entity.type
_entity.pdbx_description
1 polymer ?
#
loop_
_entity_poly.entity_id
_entity_poly.type
_entity_poly.pdbx_seq_one_letter_code
_entity_poly.pdbx_strand_id
1 'polypeptide(L)'
;MAIFEAIHQTVNDVVGVTLFTIMRLNREKGVAERIFSNMPEAYPAGGEKPMEPNKWTEIVEEREQTFVANTIEEIAEVFGDHELIQSLGCESVMNVPINIRGQVVGTLNCLNVAGHFTPERVAASEALKVPGALAFLMAQQAEE
;
A
#
# COMPACT_ATOMS: atom_id res chain seq x y z
N MET A 1 10.75 -12.84 -3.69
CA MET A 1 9.95 -13.46 -2.60
C MET A 1 10.49 -13.13 -1.21
N ALA A 2 11.69 -13.58 -0.81
CA ALA A 2 12.21 -13.35 0.56
C ALA A 2 12.26 -11.88 0.99
N ILE A 3 12.59 -10.94 0.09
CA ILE A 3 12.63 -9.51 0.41
C ILE A 3 11.24 -8.93 0.71
N PHE A 4 10.20 -9.43 0.03
CA PHE A 4 8.82 -8.99 0.26
C PHE A 4 8.25 -9.52 1.58
N GLU A 5 8.62 -10.74 1.95
CA GLU A 5 8.30 -11.28 3.27
C GLU A 5 9.01 -10.51 4.39
N ALA A 6 10.29 -10.14 4.19
CA ALA A 6 11.05 -9.36 5.16
C ALA A 6 10.47 -7.95 5.37
N ILE A 7 10.09 -7.25 4.30
CA ILE A 7 9.43 -5.94 4.44
C ILE A 7 8.02 -6.08 5.02
N HIS A 8 7.28 -7.14 4.68
CA HIS A 8 5.98 -7.42 5.33
C HIS A 8 6.14 -7.59 6.85
N GLN A 9 7.11 -8.37 7.31
CA GLN A 9 7.38 -8.53 8.74
C GLN A 9 7.73 -7.18 9.39
N THR A 10 8.60 -6.40 8.74
CA THR A 10 8.98 -5.06 9.24
C THR A 10 7.77 -4.13 9.34
N VAL A 11 6.91 -4.11 8.32
CA VAL A 11 5.66 -3.33 8.32
C VAL A 11 4.76 -3.78 9.47
N ASN A 12 4.60 -5.08 9.66
CA ASN A 12 3.77 -5.61 10.73
C ASN A 12 4.32 -5.24 12.12
N ASP A 13 5.64 -5.26 12.31
CA ASP A 13 6.27 -4.89 13.59
C ASP A 13 6.13 -3.38 13.89
N VAL A 14 6.16 -2.52 12.86
CA VAL A 14 6.10 -1.06 13.04
C VAL A 14 4.67 -0.55 13.18
N VAL A 15 3.74 -1.02 12.35
CA VAL A 15 2.36 -0.46 12.30
C VAL A 15 1.26 -1.48 12.55
N GLY A 16 1.55 -2.78 12.43
CA GLY A 16 0.57 -3.87 12.59
C GLY A 16 -0.42 -3.93 11.43
N VAL A 17 -0.48 -5.07 10.74
CA VAL A 17 -1.33 -5.23 9.54
C VAL A 17 -2.08 -6.55 9.55
N THR A 18 -3.34 -6.51 9.13
CA THR A 18 -4.12 -7.72 8.82
C THR A 18 -3.90 -8.10 7.37
N LEU A 19 -4.09 -7.13 6.46
CA LEU A 19 -3.81 -7.28 5.03
C LEU A 19 -2.68 -6.33 4.65
N PHE A 20 -1.70 -6.85 3.92
CA PHE A 20 -0.56 -6.11 3.43
C PHE A 20 -0.24 -6.46 1.99
N THR A 21 -0.15 -5.43 1.15
CA THR A 21 0.14 -5.58 -0.28
C THR A 21 1.12 -4.52 -0.74
N ILE A 22 1.83 -4.80 -1.82
CA ILE A 22 2.72 -3.84 -2.48
C ILE A 22 2.22 -3.64 -3.91
N MET A 23 2.04 -2.39 -4.30
CA MET A 23 1.65 -2.02 -5.66
C MET A 23 2.80 -1.30 -6.37
N ARG A 24 2.95 -1.57 -7.66
CA ARG A 24 3.78 -0.84 -8.63
C ARG A 24 2.86 0.07 -9.44
N LEU A 25 3.20 1.35 -9.57
CA LEU A 25 2.43 2.29 -10.39
C LEU A 25 2.92 2.24 -11.84
N ASN A 26 2.09 1.71 -12.74
CA ASN A 26 2.33 1.70 -14.17
C ASN A 26 1.57 2.85 -14.83
N ARG A 27 2.27 3.98 -15.01
CA ARG A 27 1.70 5.21 -15.58
C ARG A 27 1.41 5.12 -17.08
N GLU A 28 2.13 4.26 -17.81
CA GLU A 28 1.87 4.05 -19.24
C GLU A 28 0.53 3.35 -19.46
N LYS A 29 0.17 2.42 -18.56
CA LYS A 29 -1.12 1.74 -18.56
C LYS A 29 -2.20 2.46 -17.75
N GLY A 30 -1.83 3.40 -16.89
CA GLY A 30 -2.76 4.07 -15.96
C GLY A 30 -3.28 3.14 -14.85
N VAL A 31 -2.48 2.16 -14.42
CA VAL A 31 -2.88 1.15 -13.41
C VAL A 31 -1.83 0.99 -12.32
N ALA A 32 -2.29 0.68 -11.12
CA ALA A 32 -1.47 0.14 -10.06
C ALA A 32 -1.52 -1.40 -10.15
N GLU A 33 -0.37 -2.04 -10.28
CA GLU A 33 -0.21 -3.49 -10.39
C GLU A 33 0.31 -4.07 -9.06
N ARG A 34 -0.31 -5.14 -8.57
CA ARG A 34 0.10 -5.79 -7.33
C ARG A 34 1.30 -6.70 -7.54
N ILE A 35 2.41 -6.40 -6.88
CA ILE A 35 3.63 -7.23 -6.93
C ILE A 35 3.79 -8.14 -5.72
N PHE A 36 3.06 -7.87 -4.62
CA PHE A 36 3.04 -8.71 -3.43
C PHE A 36 1.72 -8.63 -2.67
N SER A 37 1.36 -9.72 -1.99
CA SER A 37 0.23 -9.80 -1.06
C SER A 37 0.50 -10.87 0.00
N ASN A 38 0.19 -10.58 1.27
CA ASN A 38 0.15 -11.60 2.32
C ASN A 38 -1.14 -12.47 2.28
N MET A 39 -2.14 -12.07 1.48
CA MET A 39 -3.38 -12.81 1.24
C MET A 39 -3.59 -13.04 -0.27
N PRO A 40 -2.77 -13.89 -0.92
CA PRO A 40 -2.78 -14.04 -2.37
C PRO A 40 -4.07 -14.65 -2.94
N GLU A 41 -4.85 -15.37 -2.13
CA GLU A 41 -6.15 -15.92 -2.57
C GLU A 41 -7.18 -14.83 -2.83
N ALA A 42 -7.26 -13.83 -1.95
CA ALA A 42 -8.15 -12.67 -2.14
C ALA A 42 -7.53 -11.60 -3.05
N TYR A 43 -6.21 -11.45 -2.98
CA TYR A 43 -5.45 -10.41 -3.65
C TYR A 43 -4.21 -10.98 -4.35
N PRO A 44 -4.37 -11.61 -5.52
CA PRO A 44 -3.27 -12.24 -6.22
C PRO A 44 -2.27 -11.20 -6.75
N ALA A 45 -0.99 -11.59 -6.81
CA ALA A 45 0.01 -10.84 -7.57
C ALA A 45 -0.38 -10.79 -9.06
N GLY A 46 -0.05 -9.68 -9.72
CA GLY A 46 -0.49 -9.35 -11.08
C GLY A 46 -1.89 -8.72 -11.15
N GLY A 47 -2.64 -8.66 -10.04
CA GLY A 47 -3.91 -7.94 -10.01
C GLY A 47 -3.71 -6.44 -10.21
N GLU A 48 -4.44 -5.84 -11.14
CA GLU A 48 -4.37 -4.41 -11.47
C GLU A 48 -5.56 -3.63 -10.90
N LYS A 49 -5.34 -2.36 -10.57
CA LYS A 49 -6.38 -1.38 -10.21
C LYS A 49 -6.19 -0.11 -11.05
N PRO A 50 -7.25 0.45 -11.66
CA PRO A 50 -7.16 1.76 -12.33
C PRO A 50 -6.68 2.85 -11.37
N MET A 51 -5.82 3.74 -11.86
CA MET A 51 -5.38 4.95 -11.14
C MET A 51 -6.29 6.11 -11.50
N GLU A 52 -7.45 6.18 -10.84
CA GLU A 52 -8.44 7.23 -11.07
C GLU A 52 -8.14 8.49 -10.25
N PRO A 53 -8.33 9.71 -10.80
CA PRO A 53 -8.17 10.94 -10.04
C PRO A 53 -9.12 10.99 -8.84
N ASN A 54 -8.57 10.94 -7.64
CA ASN A 54 -9.31 11.01 -6.39
C ASN A 54 -8.41 11.55 -5.25
N LYS A 55 -8.92 11.54 -4.02
CA LYS A 55 -8.19 11.98 -2.84
C LYS A 55 -6.90 11.18 -2.61
N TRP A 56 -6.88 9.90 -2.98
CA TRP A 56 -5.69 9.06 -2.87
C TRP A 56 -4.61 9.50 -3.87
N THR A 57 -4.93 9.72 -5.15
CA THR A 57 -3.93 10.15 -6.14
C THR A 57 -3.35 11.53 -5.79
N GLU A 58 -4.19 12.45 -5.31
CA GLU A 58 -3.74 13.77 -4.86
C GLU A 58 -2.74 13.67 -3.70
N ILE A 59 -3.03 12.86 -2.68
CA ILE A 59 -2.16 12.75 -1.49
C ILE A 59 -0.90 11.94 -1.79
N VAL A 60 -1.05 10.77 -2.42
CA VAL A 60 0.04 9.82 -2.59
C VAL A 60 0.92 10.19 -3.78
N GLU A 61 0.34 10.46 -4.95
CA GLU A 61 1.13 10.68 -6.16
C GLU A 61 1.58 12.12 -6.31
N GLU A 62 0.69 13.09 -6.11
CA GLU A 62 1.03 14.50 -6.37
C GLU A 62 1.80 15.12 -5.20
N ARG A 63 1.44 14.78 -3.96
CA ARG A 63 2.05 15.35 -2.75
C ARG A 63 3.09 14.45 -2.11
N GLU A 64 3.27 13.23 -2.59
CA GLU A 64 4.22 12.23 -2.07
C GLU A 64 4.01 11.92 -0.57
N GLN A 65 2.77 11.98 -0.11
CA GLN A 65 2.38 11.84 1.29
C GLN A 65 1.70 10.51 1.57
N THR A 66 1.78 10.07 2.83
CA THR A 66 1.07 8.89 3.32
C THR A 66 -0.44 9.18 3.35
N PHE A 67 -1.22 8.36 2.65
CA PHE A 67 -2.68 8.41 2.71
C PHE A 67 -3.20 7.57 3.87
N VAL A 68 -4.24 8.04 4.55
CA VAL A 68 -4.90 7.34 5.64
C VAL A 68 -6.42 7.51 5.52
N ALA A 69 -7.14 6.40 5.66
CA ALA A 69 -8.57 6.34 5.91
C ALA A 69 -8.81 5.36 7.06
N ASN A 70 -9.49 5.80 8.10
CA ASN A 70 -9.68 5.05 9.34
C ASN A 70 -11.09 4.45 9.49
N THR A 71 -11.96 4.64 8.50
CA THR A 71 -13.26 3.95 8.42
C THR A 71 -13.50 3.34 7.04
N ILE A 72 -14.41 2.36 6.97
CA ILE A 72 -14.75 1.71 5.71
C ILE A 72 -15.45 2.68 4.73
N GLU A 73 -16.18 3.66 5.26
CA GLU A 73 -16.81 4.71 4.47
C GLU A 73 -15.76 5.59 3.79
N GLU A 74 -14.71 6.00 4.51
CA GLU A 74 -13.58 6.75 3.94
C GLU A 74 -12.82 5.92 2.90
N ILE A 75 -12.72 4.60 3.10
CA ILE A 75 -12.15 3.68 2.11
C ILE A 75 -13.03 3.65 0.85
N ALA A 76 -14.36 3.56 1.00
CA ALA A 76 -15.29 3.45 -0.12
C ALA A 76 -15.28 4.69 -1.02
N GLU A 77 -14.86 5.86 -0.52
CA GLU A 77 -14.67 7.07 -1.32
C GLU A 77 -13.52 6.96 -2.33
N VAL A 78 -12.53 6.09 -2.08
CA VAL A 78 -11.30 6.00 -2.88
C VAL A 78 -11.06 4.62 -3.49
N PHE A 79 -11.56 3.55 -2.88
CA PHE A 79 -11.33 2.16 -3.30
C PHE A 79 -12.65 1.45 -3.60
N GLY A 80 -12.85 1.10 -4.87
CA GLY A 80 -14.05 0.38 -5.32
C GLY A 80 -14.18 -1.04 -4.76
N ASP A 81 -13.11 -1.63 -4.23
CA ASP A 81 -13.11 -2.96 -3.61
C ASP A 81 -13.31 -2.93 -2.08
N HIS A 82 -13.90 -1.85 -1.54
CA HIS A 82 -14.17 -1.71 -0.10
C HIS A 82 -15.00 -2.87 0.48
N GLU A 83 -15.97 -3.41 -0.24
CA GLU A 83 -16.75 -4.58 0.23
C GLU A 83 -15.85 -5.81 0.47
N LEU A 84 -14.88 -6.05 -0.43
CA LEU A 84 -13.90 -7.14 -0.26
C LEU A 84 -12.99 -6.85 0.94
N ILE A 85 -12.48 -5.62 1.05
CA ILE A 85 -11.66 -5.17 2.20
C ILE A 85 -12.41 -5.44 3.52
N GLN A 86 -13.68 -5.05 3.60
CA GLN A 86 -14.52 -5.26 4.77
C GLN A 86 -14.75 -6.75 5.08
N SER A 87 -14.98 -7.58 4.05
CA SER A 87 -15.16 -9.03 4.21
C SER A 87 -13.93 -9.73 4.80
N LEU A 88 -12.74 -9.14 4.66
CA LEU A 88 -11.48 -9.62 5.23
C LEU A 88 -11.22 -9.07 6.65
N GLY A 89 -12.19 -8.38 7.25
CA GLY A 89 -12.09 -7.79 8.59
C GLY A 89 -11.28 -6.49 8.64
N CYS A 90 -11.08 -5.82 7.49
CA CYS A 90 -10.38 -4.53 7.43
C CYS A 90 -11.38 -3.39 7.22
N GLU A 91 -11.19 -2.31 7.96
CA GLU A 91 -12.01 -1.10 7.90
C GLU A 91 -11.16 0.17 7.98
N SER A 92 -9.84 0.04 7.95
CA SER A 92 -8.90 1.15 7.82
C SER A 92 -7.76 0.78 6.86
N VAL A 93 -7.17 1.80 6.25
CA VAL A 93 -6.03 1.69 5.34
C VAL A 93 -5.06 2.84 5.55
N MET A 94 -3.77 2.51 5.44
CA MET A 94 -2.68 3.46 5.30
C MET A 94 -1.81 3.06 4.10
N ASN A 95 -1.64 3.96 3.15
CA ASN A 95 -0.78 3.74 1.99
C ASN A 95 0.46 4.60 2.12
N VAL A 96 1.61 3.94 2.35
CA VAL A 96 2.91 4.61 2.44
C VAL A 96 3.51 4.65 1.03
N PRO A 97 3.82 5.85 0.49
CA PRO A 97 4.40 5.98 -0.83
C PRO A 97 5.82 5.41 -0.87
N ILE A 98 6.13 4.69 -1.94
CA ILE A 98 7.49 4.27 -2.28
C ILE A 98 8.05 5.32 -3.23
N ASN A 99 8.82 6.26 -2.69
CA ASN A 99 9.46 7.33 -3.46
C ASN A 99 10.89 6.95 -3.84
N ILE A 100 11.21 7.04 -5.13
CA ILE A 100 12.55 6.85 -5.66
C ILE A 100 12.89 8.08 -6.52
N ARG A 101 13.92 8.83 -6.09
CA ARG A 101 14.41 10.03 -6.79
C ARG A 101 13.34 11.12 -7.02
N GLY A 102 12.44 11.33 -6.05
CA GLY A 102 11.38 12.34 -6.15
C GLY A 102 10.23 11.91 -7.05
N GLN A 103 9.98 10.61 -7.13
CA GLN A 103 8.84 10.05 -7.85
C GLN A 103 8.29 8.86 -7.08
N VAL A 104 6.97 8.87 -6.85
CA VAL A 104 6.28 7.71 -6.27
C VAL A 104 6.13 6.62 -7.34
N VAL A 105 6.81 5.49 -7.15
CA VAL A 105 6.82 4.35 -8.08
C VAL A 105 5.91 3.20 -7.64
N GLY A 106 5.40 3.27 -6.41
CA GLY A 106 4.63 2.20 -5.79
C GLY A 106 4.11 2.61 -4.42
N THR A 107 3.40 1.69 -3.77
CA THR A 107 2.92 1.88 -2.40
C THR A 107 3.02 0.62 -1.57
N LEU A 108 3.31 0.82 -0.28
CA LEU A 108 3.07 -0.18 0.77
C LEU A 108 1.64 0.05 1.29
N ASN A 109 0.76 -0.91 1.10
CA ASN A 109 -0.63 -0.80 1.50
C ASN A 109 -0.85 -1.60 2.79
N CYS A 110 -1.17 -0.91 3.86
CA CYS A 110 -1.37 -1.48 5.18
C CYS A 110 -2.87 -1.38 5.52
N LEU A 111 -3.53 -2.50 5.80
CA LEU A 111 -4.95 -2.52 6.16
C LEU A 111 -5.17 -3.24 7.48
N ASN A 112 -6.14 -2.72 8.25
CA ASN A 112 -6.51 -3.27 9.55
C ASN A 112 -7.95 -2.86 9.93
N VAL A 113 -8.39 -3.18 11.15
CA VAL A 113 -9.69 -2.76 11.71
C VAL A 113 -9.86 -1.24 11.77
N ALA A 114 -11.08 -0.77 11.97
CA ALA A 114 -11.39 0.67 12.02
C ALA A 114 -10.56 1.40 13.09
N GLY A 115 -10.12 2.62 12.79
CA GLY A 115 -9.36 3.48 13.70
C GLY A 115 -7.94 3.01 14.04
N HIS A 116 -7.44 1.96 13.38
CA HIS A 116 -6.14 1.37 13.73
C HIS A 116 -4.96 2.31 13.44
N PHE A 117 -5.00 3.09 12.36
CA PHE A 117 -3.89 3.97 11.95
C PHE A 117 -3.97 5.33 12.66
N THR A 118 -3.59 5.32 13.94
CA THR A 118 -3.49 6.53 14.78
C THR A 118 -2.35 7.46 14.32
N PRO A 119 -2.35 8.75 14.70
CA PRO A 119 -1.26 9.67 14.37
C PRO A 119 0.14 9.14 14.73
N GLU A 120 0.27 8.40 15.82
CA GLU A 120 1.53 7.79 16.25
C GLU A 120 1.99 6.70 15.27
N ARG A 121 1.07 5.86 14.78
CA ARG A 121 1.38 4.83 13.78
C ARG A 121 1.68 5.44 12.41
N VAL A 122 0.98 6.50 12.04
CA VAL A 122 1.28 7.26 10.81
C VAL A 122 2.68 7.86 10.90
N ALA A 123 3.05 8.47 12.03
CA ALA A 123 4.40 8.96 12.25
C ALA A 123 5.45 7.83 12.23
N ALA A 124 5.16 6.67 12.84
CA ALA A 124 6.04 5.51 12.81
C ALA A 124 6.23 4.95 11.39
N SER A 125 5.22 5.06 10.53
CA SER A 125 5.26 4.58 9.14
C SER A 125 6.33 5.26 8.28
N GLU A 126 6.81 6.45 8.66
CA GLU A 126 7.90 7.15 7.98
C GLU A 126 9.19 6.30 7.95
N ALA A 127 9.42 5.49 8.99
CA ALA A 127 10.56 4.57 9.03
C ALA A 127 10.48 3.46 7.97
N LEU A 128 9.30 3.21 7.37
CA LEU A 128 9.08 2.19 6.35
C LEU A 128 9.42 2.67 4.93
N LYS A 129 9.57 3.99 4.70
CA LYS A 129 9.80 4.53 3.35
C LYS A 129 11.11 4.03 2.74
N VAL A 130 12.21 4.08 3.49
CA VAL A 130 13.53 3.63 3.00
C VAL A 130 13.57 2.10 2.81
N PRO A 131 13.16 1.27 3.79
CA PRO A 131 13.06 -0.18 3.59
C PRO A 131 12.12 -0.57 2.45
N GLY A 132 11.00 0.13 2.29
CA GLY A 132 10.05 -0.07 1.20
C GLY A 132 10.67 0.19 -0.18
N ALA A 133 11.38 1.31 -0.33
CA ALA A 133 12.11 1.63 -1.55
C ALA A 133 13.19 0.61 -1.88
N LEU A 134 13.95 0.15 -0.87
CA LEU A 134 14.96 -0.90 -1.05
C LEU A 134 14.32 -2.22 -1.51
N ALA A 135 13.25 -2.66 -0.83
CA ALA A 135 12.56 -3.90 -1.18
C ALA A 135 12.00 -3.85 -2.62
N PHE A 136 11.46 -2.69 -3.01
CA PHE A 136 10.95 -2.47 -4.36
C PHE A 136 12.05 -2.54 -5.43
N LEU A 137 13.18 -1.84 -5.21
CA LEU A 137 14.32 -1.85 -6.13
C LEU A 137 14.94 -3.25 -6.28
N MET A 138 15.11 -3.97 -5.17
CA MET A 138 15.66 -5.33 -5.20
C MET A 138 14.75 -6.30 -5.95
N ALA A 139 13.43 -6.11 -5.88
CA ALA A 139 12.49 -6.93 -6.61
C ALA A 139 12.55 -6.67 -8.12
N GLN A 140 12.67 -5.41 -8.55
CA GLN A 140 12.81 -5.06 -9.96
C GLN A 140 14.06 -5.69 -10.59
N GLN A 141 15.20 -5.68 -9.88
CA GLN A 141 16.44 -6.28 -10.36
C GLN A 141 16.39 -7.81 -10.51
N ALA A 142 15.42 -8.48 -9.87
CA ALA A 142 15.24 -9.92 -9.99
C ALA A 142 14.28 -10.32 -11.13
N GLU A 143 13.58 -9.35 -11.73
CA GLU A 143 12.72 -9.53 -12.91
C GLU A 143 13.49 -9.34 -14.22
N GLU A 144 14.68 -8.72 -14.18
CA GLU A 144 15.64 -8.54 -15.28
C GLU A 144 16.62 -9.73 -15.40
#